data_AF-A0A7Y4VJZ4-F1
#
_entry.id   AF-A0A7Y4VJZ4-F1
#
_cell.length_a   1.000
_cell.length_b   1.000
_cell.length_c   1.000
_cell.angle_alpha   90.00
_cell.angle_beta   90.00
_cell.angle_gamma   90.00
#
_symmetry.space_group_name_H-M   'P 1'
#
loop_
_entity.id
_entity.type
_entity.pdbx_description
1 polymer ?
#
loop_
_entity_poly.entity_id
_entity_poly.type
_entity_poly.pdbx_seq_one_letter_code
_entity_poly.pdbx_strand_id
1 'polypeptide(L)' 'MIKAVIFDLDGVIVDTAHYHFIAWQRLANELGITFTAKEN' A
#
# COMPACT_ATOMS: atom_id res chain seq x y z
N MET A 1 -15.70 0.72 30.03
CA MET A 1 -15.55 -0.46 29.14
C MET A 1 -15.32 0.03 27.72
N ILE A 2 -14.33 -0.54 27.04
CA ILE A 2 -14.16 -0.34 25.59
C ILE A 2 -15.32 -1.03 24.88
N LYS A 3 -15.94 -0.31 23.93
CA LYS A 3 -17.13 -0.79 23.23
C LYS A 3 -16.82 -1.39 21.86
N ALA A 4 -15.76 -0.91 21.21
CA ALA A 4 -15.24 -1.46 19.95
C ALA A 4 -13.83 -0.95 19.70
N VAL A 5 -13.11 -1.65 18.81
CA VAL A 5 -11.86 -1.21 18.19
C VAL A 5 -11.97 -1.47 16.70
N ILE A 6 -11.55 -0.50 15.89
CA ILE A 6 -11.55 -0.60 14.43
C ILE A 6 -10.10 -0.66 14.00
N PHE A 7 -9.77 -1.66 13.18
CA PHE A 7 -8.43 -1.85 12.64
C PHE A 7 -8.45 -1.57 11.15
N ASP A 8 -7.39 -0.92 10.70
CA ASP A 8 -7.01 -0.94 9.30
C ASP A 8 -6.49 -2.34 8.92
N LEU A 9 -6.36 -2.62 7.63
CA LEU A 9 -5.88 -3.91 7.14
C LEU A 9 -4.37 -3.88 6.92
N ASP A 10 -3.93 -3.01 6.01
CA ASP A 10 -2.58 -3.02 5.44
C ASP A 10 -1.56 -2.51 6.47
N GLY A 11 -0.62 -3.37 6.85
CA GLY A 11 0.38 -3.09 7.89
C GLY A 11 -0.16 -3.13 9.32
N VAL A 12 -1.46 -3.39 9.54
CA VAL A 12 -2.06 -3.52 10.87
C VAL A 12 -2.47 -4.97 11.16
N ILE A 13 -3.28 -5.57 10.29
CA ILE A 13 -3.68 -6.97 10.41
C ILE A 13 -2.80 -7.87 9.54
N VAL A 14 -2.35 -7.37 8.38
CA VAL A 14 -1.49 -8.10 7.44
C VAL A 14 -0.56 -7.15 6.68
N ASP A 15 0.68 -7.56 6.40
CA ASP A 15 1.60 -6.76 5.59
C ASP A 15 1.34 -6.98 4.09
N THR A 16 0.67 -5.99 3.50
CA THR A 16 0.25 -5.97 2.09
C THR A 16 0.73 -4.72 1.35
N ALA A 17 1.31 -3.74 2.06
CA ALA A 17 1.72 -2.45 1.48
C ALA A 17 2.72 -2.62 0.33
N HIS A 18 3.62 -3.61 0.42
CA HIS A 18 4.55 -3.95 -0.64
C HIS A 18 3.86 -4.38 -1.95
N TYR A 19 2.74 -5.09 -1.87
CA TYR A 19 2.00 -5.52 -3.07
C TYR A 19 1.29 -4.34 -3.74
N HIS A 20 0.78 -3.39 -2.97
CA HIS A 20 0.27 -2.12 -3.51
C HIS A 20 1.36 -1.37 -4.27
N PHE A 21 2.57 -1.27 -3.71
CA PHE A 21 3.71 -0.66 -4.40
C PHE A 21 3.99 -1.31 -5.76
N ILE A 22 4.07 -2.64 -5.81
CA ILE A 22 4.35 -3.36 -7.06
C ILE A 22 3.25 -3.10 -8.11
N ALA A 23 1.98 -3.11 -7.69
CA ALA A 23 0.85 -2.86 -8.59
C ALA A 23 0.90 -1.43 -9.17
N TRP A 24 1.13 -0.43 -8.32
CA TRP A 24 1.23 0.96 -8.76
C TRP A 24 2.47 1.22 -9.60
N GLN A 25 3.60 0.61 -9.28
CA GLN A 25 4.82 0.73 -10.09
C GLN A 25 4.63 0.14 -11.49
N ARG A 26 3.92 -0.99 -11.62
CA ARG A 26 3.58 -1.56 -12.94
C ARG A 26 2.75 -0.58 -13.77
N LEU A 27 1.71 0.00 -13.19
CA LEU A 27 0.88 0.99 -13.87
C LEU A 27 1.67 2.26 -14.24
N ALA A 28 2.51 2.76 -13.33
CA ALA A 28 3.34 3.92 -13.57
C ALA A 28 4.30 3.69 -14.75
N ASN A 29 4.91 2.51 -14.82
CA ASN A 29 5.78 2.12 -15.95
C ASN A 29 5.01 2.10 -17.28
N GLU A 30 3.78 1.59 -17.30
CA GLU A 30 2.92 1.60 -18.50
C GLU A 30 2.58 3.02 -18.97
N LEU A 31 2.49 3.96 -18.03
CA LEU A 31 2.20 5.38 -18.31
C LEU A 31 3.46 6.23 -18.55
N GLY A 32 4.66 5.64 -18.46
CA GLY A 32 5.92 6.37 -18.56
C GLY A 32 6.20 7.31 -17.37
N ILE A 33 5.56 7.05 -16.22
CA ILE A 33 5.73 7.81 -14.98
C ILE A 33 6.78 7.09 -14.13
N THR A 34 7.80 7.83 -13.67
CA THR A 34 8.76 7.30 -12.70
C THR A 34 8.08 7.19 -11.34
N PHE A 35 7.98 5.97 -10.81
CA PHE A 35 7.46 5.71 -9.47
C PHE A 35 8.42 4.80 -8.70
N THR A 36 8.95 5.32 -7.60
CA THR A 36 10.00 4.69 -6.79
C THR A 36 9.54 4.49 -5.36
N ALA A 37 10.16 3.54 -4.66
CA ALA A 37 9.86 3.27 -3.25
C ALA A 37 10.15 4.46 -2.31
N LYS A 38 10.80 5.52 -2.81
CA LYS A 38 11.07 6.75 -2.05
C LYS A 38 9.87 7.71 -2.02
N GLU A 39 8.87 7.46 -2.87
CA GLU A 39 7.62 8.23 -2.98
C GLU A 39 6.45 7.56 -2.25
N ASN A 40 6.65 6.33 -1.76
CA ASN A 40 5.79 5.64 -0.81
C ASN A 40 6.17 5.98 0.64
#